data_AF-X0UR19-F1
#
_entry.id   AF-X0UR19-F1
#
_cell.length_a   1.000
_cell.length_b   1.000
_cell.length_c   1.000
_cell.angle_alpha   90.00
_cell.angle_beta   90.00
_cell.angle_gamma   90.00
#
_symmetry.space_group_name_H-M   'P 1'
#
loop_
_entity.id
_entity.type
_entity.pdbx_description
1 polymer ?
#
loop_
_entity_poly.entity_id
_entity_poly.type
_entity_poly.pdbx_seq_one_letter_code
_entity_poly.pdbx_strand_id
1 'polypeptide(L)'
;EKNRATLLGLAVAESLSMYFATLFWGLPALAFFLFGKLRLALLIMLVFSLVIITMVLFRKNLYQTIYPLIPFKSKAADFGEAVKLLGAGRIFTILGISLVFFLTFNFQLFLIVRAFVDLGGIFLAASISMIFLVKNSFPIGFGDLGTREGAAIFFLGKCGISSSQALDSSLLLFAINMLLPALFGSLYLKRLRLRAK
;
A
#
# COMPACT_ATOMS: atom_id res chain seq x y z
N GLU A 1 -5.69 -9.13 27.71
CA GLU A 1 -4.71 -9.55 26.67
C GLU A 1 -5.34 -9.95 25.34
N LYS A 2 -6.41 -10.76 25.31
CA LYS A 2 -7.12 -11.19 24.08
C LYS A 2 -7.41 -10.06 23.06
N ASN A 3 -7.78 -8.87 23.55
CA ASN A 3 -8.05 -7.71 22.70
C ASN A 3 -6.81 -7.15 21.96
N ARG A 4 -5.60 -7.25 22.55
CA ARG A 4 -4.36 -6.75 21.92
C ARG A 4 -3.91 -7.65 20.77
N ALA A 5 -4.03 -8.97 20.94
CA ALA A 5 -3.70 -9.94 19.90
C ALA A 5 -4.63 -9.80 18.68
N THR A 6 -5.93 -9.61 18.90
CA THR A 6 -6.88 -9.34 17.81
C THR A 6 -6.60 -8.03 17.10
N LEU A 7 -6.28 -6.95 17.82
CA LEU A 7 -5.90 -5.66 17.22
C LEU A 7 -4.63 -5.77 16.39
N LEU A 8 -3.62 -6.50 16.88
CA LEU A 8 -2.40 -6.78 16.12
C LEU A 8 -2.69 -7.60 14.85
N GLY A 9 -3.54 -8.63 14.95
CA GLY A 9 -3.94 -9.44 13.79
C GLY A 9 -4.66 -8.62 12.72
N LEU A 10 -5.54 -7.69 13.13
CA LEU A 10 -6.21 -6.77 12.22
C LEU A 10 -5.23 -5.79 11.55
N ALA A 11 -4.28 -5.21 12.30
CA ALA A 11 -3.26 -4.31 11.76
C ALA A 11 -2.33 -5.01 10.75
N VAL A 12 -2.00 -6.28 11.00
CA VAL A 12 -1.24 -7.09 10.03
C VAL A 12 -2.08 -7.39 8.80
N ALA A 13 -3.37 -7.74 8.96
CA ALA A 13 -4.27 -7.98 7.84
C ALA A 13 -4.45 -6.73 6.96
N GLU A 14 -4.52 -5.54 7.57
CA GLU A 14 -4.52 -4.25 6.88
C GLU A 14 -3.24 -4.04 6.09
N SER A 15 -2.07 -4.17 6.74
CA SER A 15 -0.76 -4.04 6.10
C SER A 15 -0.59 -4.99 4.91
N LEU A 16 -1.00 -6.25 5.07
CA LEU A 16 -0.97 -7.24 4.01
C LEU A 16 -1.93 -6.88 2.87
N SER A 17 -3.14 -6.44 3.17
CA SER A 17 -4.13 -6.04 2.15
C SER A 17 -3.63 -4.86 1.33
N MET A 18 -2.97 -3.90 1.98
CA MET A 18 -2.36 -2.77 1.30
C MET A 18 -1.16 -3.21 0.44
N TYR A 19 -0.34 -4.14 0.92
CA TYR A 19 0.75 -4.72 0.14
C TYR A 19 0.23 -5.46 -1.10
N PHE A 20 -0.84 -6.26 -0.97
CA PHE A 20 -1.51 -6.92 -2.09
C PHE A 20 -2.07 -5.92 -3.09
N ALA A 21 -2.71 -4.84 -2.63
CA ALA A 21 -3.19 -3.77 -3.50
C ALA A 21 -2.03 -3.13 -4.30
N THR A 22 -0.87 -2.91 -3.66
CA THR A 22 0.31 -2.37 -4.36
C THR A 22 0.94 -3.34 -5.33
N LEU A 23 0.96 -4.64 -5.05
CA LEU A 23 1.46 -5.64 -6.00
C LEU A 23 0.52 -5.77 -7.21
N PHE A 24 -0.79 -5.76 -6.96
CA PHE A 24 -1.81 -5.88 -7.99
C PHE A 24 -1.72 -4.80 -9.06
N TRP A 25 -1.42 -3.56 -8.68
CA TRP A 25 -1.23 -2.44 -9.62
C TRP A 25 0.23 -2.19 -10.00
N GLY A 26 1.16 -2.42 -9.07
CA GLY A 26 2.58 -2.16 -9.24
C GLY A 26 3.27 -3.14 -10.17
N LEU A 27 2.93 -4.44 -10.14
CA LEU A 27 3.56 -5.42 -11.04
C LEU A 27 3.18 -5.21 -12.51
N PRO A 28 1.90 -4.96 -12.87
CA PRO A 28 1.54 -4.53 -14.22
C PRO A 28 2.23 -3.24 -14.64
N ALA A 29 2.31 -2.25 -13.73
CA ALA A 29 3.01 -1.00 -13.99
C ALA A 29 4.51 -1.23 -14.27
N LEU A 30 5.18 -2.11 -13.51
CA LEU A 30 6.57 -2.50 -13.74
C LEU A 30 6.74 -3.13 -15.12
N ALA A 31 5.87 -4.08 -15.49
CA ALA A 31 5.95 -4.75 -16.78
C ALA A 31 5.69 -3.78 -17.94
N PHE A 32 4.75 -2.86 -17.79
CA PHE A 32 4.52 -1.79 -18.76
C PHE A 32 5.73 -0.85 -18.85
N PHE A 33 6.31 -0.47 -17.71
CA PHE A 33 7.45 0.44 -17.64
C PHE A 33 8.73 -0.16 -18.26
N LEU A 34 9.01 -1.44 -18.00
CA LEU A 34 10.21 -2.13 -18.52
C LEU A 34 10.07 -2.56 -19.98
N PHE A 35 8.90 -3.04 -20.39
CA PHE A 35 8.73 -3.70 -21.69
C PHE A 35 7.83 -2.94 -22.67
N GLY A 36 7.13 -1.90 -22.24
CA GLY A 36 6.14 -1.17 -23.06
C GLY A 36 4.93 -2.00 -23.50
N LYS A 37 4.79 -3.23 -22.99
CA LYS A 37 3.80 -4.21 -23.47
C LYS A 37 2.56 -4.24 -22.58
N LEU A 38 1.51 -3.53 -22.99
CA LEU A 38 0.21 -3.52 -22.28
C LEU A 38 -0.36 -4.93 -22.09
N ARG A 39 -0.23 -5.83 -23.07
CA ARG A 39 -0.71 -7.22 -22.97
C ARG A 39 -0.05 -7.99 -21.83
N LEU A 40 1.24 -7.77 -21.58
CA LEU A 40 1.96 -8.42 -20.48
C LEU A 40 1.49 -7.89 -19.12
N ALA A 41 1.26 -6.57 -19.01
CA ALA A 41 0.71 -5.96 -17.81
C ALA A 41 -0.67 -6.53 -17.47
N LEU A 42 -1.56 -6.63 -18.46
CA LEU A 42 -2.90 -7.23 -18.28
C LEU A 42 -2.83 -8.72 -17.89
N LEU A 43 -1.91 -9.49 -18.46
CA LEU A 43 -1.70 -10.90 -18.09
C LEU A 43 -1.25 -11.03 -16.62
N ILE A 44 -0.29 -10.20 -16.19
CA ILE A 44 0.19 -10.20 -14.79
C ILE A 44 -0.95 -9.83 -13.83
N MET A 45 -1.77 -8.83 -14.18
CA MET A 45 -2.93 -8.43 -13.39
C MET A 45 -3.95 -9.56 -13.26
N LEU A 46 -4.22 -10.29 -14.35
CA LEU A 46 -5.11 -11.45 -14.36
C LEU A 46 -4.57 -12.58 -13.47
N VAL A 47 -3.30 -12.95 -13.64
CA VAL A 47 -2.67 -14.01 -12.83
C VAL A 47 -2.70 -13.64 -11.35
N PHE A 48 -2.37 -12.39 -11.00
CA PHE A 48 -2.38 -11.95 -9.60
C PHE A 48 -3.81 -11.93 -9.02
N SER A 49 -4.81 -11.53 -9.81
CA SER A 49 -6.23 -11.64 -9.45
C SER A 49 -6.61 -13.07 -9.10
N LEU A 50 -6.24 -14.03 -9.95
CA LEU A 50 -6.52 -15.45 -9.75
C LEU A 50 -5.83 -16.01 -8.51
N VAL A 51 -4.58 -15.60 -8.25
CA VAL A 51 -3.84 -15.98 -7.02
C VAL A 51 -4.55 -15.44 -5.78
N ILE A 52 -4.97 -14.17 -5.77
CA ILE A 52 -5.72 -13.59 -4.64
C ILE A 52 -7.03 -14.34 -4.41
N ILE A 53 -7.81 -14.58 -5.48
CA ILE A 53 -9.08 -15.31 -5.38
C ILE A 53 -8.85 -16.71 -4.81
N THR A 54 -7.85 -17.43 -5.32
CA THR A 54 -7.47 -18.77 -4.83
C THR A 54 -7.05 -18.71 -3.36
N MET A 55 -6.22 -17.74 -2.97
CA MET A 55 -5.78 -17.55 -1.59
C MET A 55 -6.96 -17.31 -0.63
N VAL A 56 -7.95 -16.52 -1.05
CA VAL A 56 -9.14 -16.21 -0.23
C VAL A 56 -10.11 -17.40 -0.14
N LEU A 57 -10.31 -18.12 -1.25
CA LEU A 57 -11.18 -19.30 -1.31
C LEU A 57 -10.59 -20.48 -0.52
N PHE A 58 -9.30 -20.75 -0.68
CA PHE A 58 -8.60 -21.87 -0.03
C PHE A 58 -7.90 -21.49 1.28
N ARG A 59 -8.28 -20.36 1.89
CA ARG A 59 -7.64 -19.82 3.11
C ARG A 59 -7.50 -20.84 4.26
N LYS A 60 -8.49 -21.74 4.42
CA LYS A 60 -8.46 -22.78 5.47
C LYS A 60 -7.33 -23.80 5.24
N ASN A 61 -7.19 -24.27 4.00
CA ASN A 61 -6.16 -25.24 3.63
C ASN A 61 -4.78 -24.59 3.63
N LEU A 62 -4.68 -23.36 3.09
CA LEU A 62 -3.42 -22.63 3.03
C LEU A 62 -2.84 -22.34 4.41
N TYR A 63 -3.68 -21.96 5.38
CA TYR A 63 -3.24 -21.79 6.77
C TYR A 63 -2.66 -23.07 7.36
N GLN A 64 -3.33 -24.22 7.13
CA GLN A 64 -2.85 -25.51 7.64
C GLN A 64 -1.54 -25.95 6.98
N THR A 65 -1.33 -25.64 5.70
CA THR A 65 -0.09 -25.95 4.98
C THR A 65 1.08 -25.06 5.38
N ILE A 66 0.84 -23.76 5.62
CA ILE A 66 1.91 -22.80 5.92
C ILE A 66 2.26 -22.76 7.42
N TYR A 67 1.30 -22.99 8.31
CA TYR A 67 1.51 -23.02 9.77
C TYR A 67 2.75 -23.82 10.23
N PRO A 68 3.02 -25.04 9.74
CA PRO A 68 4.19 -25.82 10.17
C PRO A 68 5.54 -25.22 9.73
N LEU A 69 5.57 -24.36 8.71
CA LEU A 69 6.79 -23.73 8.18
C LEU A 69 7.16 -22.43 8.92
N ILE A 70 6.29 -21.91 9.79
CA ILE A 70 6.51 -20.64 10.48
C ILE A 70 7.29 -20.87 11.79
N PRO A 71 8.49 -20.27 11.97
CA PRO A 71 9.31 -20.47 13.18
C PRO A 71 8.72 -19.88 14.47
N PHE A 72 7.76 -18.94 14.38
CA PHE A 72 7.11 -18.29 15.53
C PHE A 72 5.64 -18.73 15.72
N LYS A 73 5.46 -19.99 16.13
CA LYS A 73 4.15 -20.67 16.21
C LYS A 73 3.09 -19.97 17.08
N SER A 74 3.47 -19.30 18.17
CA SER A 74 2.52 -18.59 19.05
C SER A 74 1.90 -17.37 18.37
N LYS A 75 2.70 -16.53 17.69
CA LYS A 75 2.20 -15.38 16.93
C LYS A 75 1.44 -15.79 15.66
N ALA A 76 1.83 -16.93 15.05
CA ALA A 76 1.14 -17.48 13.90
C ALA A 76 -0.25 -18.01 14.25
N ALA A 77 -0.44 -18.55 15.46
CA ALA A 77 -1.74 -18.98 15.96
C ALA A 77 -2.70 -17.81 16.14
N ASP A 78 -2.24 -16.69 16.73
CA ASP A 78 -3.03 -15.46 16.88
C ASP A 78 -3.44 -14.87 15.52
N PHE A 79 -2.54 -14.89 14.54
CA PHE A 79 -2.85 -14.47 13.16
C PHE A 79 -3.85 -15.41 12.48
N GLY A 80 -3.68 -16.71 12.65
CA GLY A 80 -4.61 -17.72 12.16
C GLY A 80 -6.01 -17.58 12.74
N GLU A 81 -6.11 -17.25 14.02
CA GLU A 81 -7.37 -16.96 14.69
C GLU A 81 -8.00 -15.66 14.14
N ALA A 82 -7.22 -14.59 13.96
CA ALA A 82 -7.70 -13.35 13.33
C ALA A 82 -8.21 -13.56 11.90
N VAL A 83 -7.50 -14.34 11.07
CA VAL A 83 -7.91 -14.68 9.70
C VAL A 83 -9.13 -15.61 9.69
N LYS A 84 -9.29 -16.48 10.69
CA LYS A 84 -10.52 -17.29 10.86
C LYS A 84 -11.72 -16.46 11.28
N LEU A 85 -11.50 -15.45 12.14
CA LEU A 85 -12.53 -14.49 12.57
C LEU A 85 -12.97 -13.56 11.44
N LEU A 86 -12.09 -13.29 10.47
CA LEU A 86 -12.40 -12.56 9.25
C LEU A 86 -13.04 -13.49 8.22
N GLY A 87 -14.37 -13.42 8.09
CA GLY A 87 -15.10 -14.09 7.01
C GLY A 87 -14.60 -13.65 5.62
N ALA A 88 -14.77 -14.51 4.60
CA ALA A 88 -14.32 -14.23 3.23
C ALA A 88 -14.82 -12.88 2.70
N GLY A 89 -16.10 -12.55 2.99
CA GLY A 89 -16.69 -11.27 2.61
C GLY A 89 -15.93 -10.07 3.20
N ARG A 90 -15.51 -10.14 4.47
CA ARG A 90 -14.74 -9.06 5.11
C ARG A 90 -13.36 -8.90 4.49
N ILE A 91 -12.70 -10.01 4.12
CA ILE A 91 -11.41 -9.95 3.42
C ILE A 91 -11.55 -9.24 2.08
N PHE A 92 -12.59 -9.57 1.29
CA PHE A 92 -12.88 -8.85 0.04
C PHE A 92 -13.21 -7.37 0.27
N THR A 93 -13.96 -7.03 1.33
CA THR A 93 -14.21 -5.64 1.69
C THR A 93 -12.92 -4.89 2.01
N ILE A 94 -12.04 -5.47 2.84
CA ILE A 94 -10.76 -4.85 3.22
C ILE A 94 -9.85 -4.69 1.99
N LEU A 95 -9.76 -5.71 1.13
CA LEU A 95 -9.01 -5.62 -0.12
C LEU A 95 -9.59 -4.54 -1.06
N GLY A 96 -10.92 -4.48 -1.20
CA GLY A 96 -11.59 -3.45 -2.00
C GLY A 96 -11.31 -2.04 -1.48
N ILE A 97 -11.42 -1.83 -0.17
CA ILE A 97 -11.07 -0.56 0.48
C ILE A 97 -9.60 -0.23 0.25
N SER A 98 -8.70 -1.21 0.39
CA SER A 98 -7.26 -1.03 0.17
C SER A 98 -6.94 -0.63 -1.27
N LEU A 99 -7.66 -1.20 -2.25
CA LEU A 99 -7.53 -0.83 -3.66
C LEU A 99 -8.00 0.60 -3.91
N VAL A 100 -9.15 1.00 -3.36
CA VAL A 100 -9.65 2.38 -3.47
C VAL A 100 -8.70 3.36 -2.82
N PHE A 101 -8.17 3.02 -1.64
CA PHE A 101 -7.19 3.84 -0.94
C PHE A 101 -5.91 4.00 -1.77
N PHE A 102 -5.38 2.91 -2.30
CA PHE A 102 -4.22 2.95 -3.20
C PHE A 102 -4.47 3.83 -4.43
N LEU A 103 -5.61 3.67 -5.11
CA LEU A 103 -5.97 4.47 -6.27
C LEU A 103 -6.10 5.96 -5.91
N THR A 104 -6.62 6.26 -4.73
CA THR A 104 -6.72 7.64 -4.22
C THR A 104 -5.33 8.27 -4.05
N PHE A 105 -4.38 7.55 -3.44
CA PHE A 105 -3.01 8.03 -3.28
C PHE A 105 -2.29 8.21 -4.63
N ASN A 106 -2.50 7.28 -5.56
CA ASN A 106 -1.95 7.40 -6.91
C ASN A 106 -2.52 8.60 -7.64
N PHE A 107 -3.84 8.79 -7.57
CA PHE A 107 -4.53 9.90 -8.21
C PHE A 107 -4.11 11.25 -7.63
N GLN A 108 -3.99 11.37 -6.31
CA GLN A 108 -3.48 12.58 -5.66
C GLN A 108 -2.07 12.92 -6.14
N LEU A 109 -1.15 11.95 -6.15
CA LEU A 109 0.22 12.20 -6.64
C LEU A 109 0.23 12.56 -8.13
N PHE A 110 -0.65 11.93 -8.92
CA PHE A 110 -0.79 12.23 -10.34
C PHE A 110 -1.22 13.68 -10.58
N LEU A 111 -2.20 14.18 -9.82
CA LEU A 111 -2.64 15.58 -9.91
C LEU A 111 -1.54 16.55 -9.49
N ILE A 112 -0.83 16.25 -8.39
CA ILE A 112 0.28 17.09 -7.91
C ILE A 112 1.38 17.17 -8.98
N VAL A 113 1.80 16.03 -9.55
CA VAL A 113 2.85 16.01 -10.58
C VAL A 113 2.39 16.71 -11.86
N ARG A 114 1.12 16.54 -12.27
CA ARG A 114 0.55 17.24 -13.43
C ARG A 114 0.52 18.76 -13.27
N ALA A 115 0.50 19.28 -12.05
CA ALA A 115 0.62 20.71 -11.82
C ALA A 115 2.00 21.25 -12.22
N PHE A 116 3.03 20.39 -12.26
CA PHE A 116 4.40 20.77 -12.63
C PHE A 116 4.75 20.48 -14.09
N VAL A 117 4.18 19.43 -14.70
CA VAL A 117 4.52 19.02 -16.07
C VAL A 117 3.31 18.44 -16.82
N ASP A 118 3.14 18.84 -18.08
CA ASP A 118 2.15 18.26 -18.99
C ASP A 118 2.74 17.03 -19.72
N LEU A 119 2.63 15.87 -19.10
CA LEU A 119 3.09 14.58 -19.63
C LEU A 119 1.92 13.64 -19.95
N GLY A 120 2.20 12.68 -20.83
CA GLY A 120 1.30 11.59 -21.19
C GLY A 120 0.87 10.78 -19.97
N GLY A 121 -0.44 10.69 -19.72
CA GLY A 121 -1.00 10.25 -18.44
C GLY A 121 -0.68 8.79 -18.06
N ILE A 122 -0.51 7.89 -19.04
CA ILE A 122 -0.34 6.45 -18.76
C ILE A 122 1.06 6.14 -18.22
N PHE A 123 2.11 6.69 -18.82
CA PHE A 123 3.49 6.46 -18.37
C PHE A 123 3.75 7.10 -17.00
N LEU A 124 3.16 8.28 -16.77
CA LEU A 124 3.19 8.93 -15.46
C LEU A 124 2.45 8.10 -14.40
N ALA A 125 1.25 7.59 -14.71
CA ALA A 125 0.49 6.75 -13.78
C ALA A 125 1.22 5.44 -13.43
N ALA A 126 1.87 4.81 -14.42
CA ALA A 126 2.71 3.63 -14.19
C ALA A 126 3.91 3.95 -13.28
N SER A 127 4.59 5.06 -13.54
CA SER A 127 5.72 5.54 -12.71
C SER A 127 5.28 5.81 -11.27
N ILE A 128 4.11 6.40 -11.07
CA ILE A 128 3.55 6.65 -9.73
C ILE A 128 3.20 5.35 -9.01
N SER A 129 2.60 4.38 -9.72
CA SER A 129 2.31 3.06 -9.16
C SER A 129 3.59 2.33 -8.70
N MET A 130 4.70 2.52 -9.43
CA MET A 130 6.00 1.98 -9.07
C MET A 130 6.60 2.61 -7.80
N ILE A 131 6.40 3.92 -7.59
CA ILE A 131 6.84 4.60 -6.37
C ILE A 131 6.21 3.94 -5.14
N PHE A 132 4.90 3.70 -5.17
CA PHE A 132 4.20 3.07 -4.04
C PHE A 132 4.53 1.59 -3.89
N LEU A 133 4.82 0.88 -4.98
CA LEU A 133 5.33 -0.49 -4.91
C LEU A 133 6.67 -0.54 -4.17
N VAL A 134 7.61 0.33 -4.53
CA VAL A 134 8.92 0.39 -3.85
C VAL A 134 8.75 0.80 -2.38
N LYS A 135 7.92 1.82 -2.10
CA LYS A 135 7.61 2.25 -0.74
C LYS A 135 7.16 1.08 0.14
N ASN A 136 6.22 0.28 -0.35
CA ASN A 136 5.62 -0.79 0.45
C ASN A 136 6.47 -2.06 0.52
N SER A 137 7.33 -2.30 -0.48
CA SER A 137 8.26 -3.44 -0.46
C SER A 137 9.49 -3.19 0.43
N PHE A 138 9.88 -1.94 0.64
CA PHE A 138 11.07 -1.56 1.40
C PHE A 138 10.75 -0.61 2.56
N PRO A 139 10.30 -1.12 3.72
CA PRO A 139 9.99 -0.33 4.90
C PRO A 139 11.26 0.04 5.69
N ILE A 140 12.26 0.65 5.03
CA ILE A 140 13.58 0.96 5.62
C ILE A 140 13.66 2.42 6.11
N GLY A 141 12.62 3.23 5.91
CA GLY A 141 12.61 4.67 6.21
C GLY A 141 12.13 5.00 7.63
N PHE A 142 12.71 6.02 8.27
CA PHE A 142 12.16 6.63 9.48
C PHE A 142 10.86 7.37 9.14
N GLY A 143 9.72 6.83 9.59
CA GLY A 143 8.40 7.45 9.35
C GLY A 143 7.99 7.49 7.88
N ASP A 144 8.33 6.45 7.11
CA ASP A 144 8.10 6.35 5.65
C ASP A 144 8.85 7.39 4.78
N LEU A 145 9.70 8.22 5.38
CA LEU A 145 10.50 9.23 4.67
C LEU A 145 11.83 8.61 4.16
N GLY A 146 12.21 8.98 2.95
CA GLY A 146 13.43 8.58 2.25
C GLY A 146 13.17 7.57 1.13
N THR A 147 12.42 6.50 1.38
CA THR A 147 12.17 5.45 0.37
C THR A 147 11.22 5.91 -0.71
N ARG A 148 10.15 6.64 -0.34
CA ARG A 148 9.20 7.21 -1.31
C ARG A 148 9.84 8.34 -2.11
N GLU A 149 10.60 9.22 -1.46
CA GLU A 149 11.25 10.37 -2.09
C GLU A 149 12.33 9.92 -3.07
N GLY A 150 13.16 8.94 -2.68
CA GLY A 150 14.15 8.34 -3.58
C GLY A 150 13.51 7.65 -4.78
N ALA A 151 12.43 6.89 -4.55
CA ALA A 151 11.67 6.27 -5.63
C ALA A 151 11.01 7.32 -6.54
N ALA A 152 10.47 8.41 -5.99
CA ALA A 152 9.88 9.49 -6.76
C ALA A 152 10.92 10.16 -7.66
N ILE A 153 12.08 10.53 -7.13
CA ILE A 153 13.18 11.10 -7.93
C ILE A 153 13.59 10.14 -9.05
N PHE A 154 13.70 8.84 -8.76
CA PHE A 154 14.09 7.85 -9.77
C PHE A 154 13.03 7.68 -10.88
N PHE A 155 11.79 7.36 -10.53
CA PHE A 155 10.75 7.04 -11.54
C PHE A 155 10.21 8.28 -12.24
N LEU A 156 10.00 9.39 -11.53
CA LEU A 156 9.56 10.64 -12.14
C LEU A 156 10.69 11.30 -12.95
N GLY A 157 11.95 11.12 -12.54
CA GLY A 157 13.12 11.53 -13.33
C GLY A 157 13.16 10.87 -14.71
N LYS A 158 12.73 9.61 -14.82
CA LYS A 158 12.57 8.92 -16.11
C LYS A 158 11.44 9.48 -16.98
N CYS A 159 10.52 10.23 -16.39
CA CYS A 159 9.48 10.97 -17.10
C CYS A 159 9.94 12.40 -17.49
N GLY A 160 11.19 12.79 -17.20
CA GLY A 160 11.69 14.14 -17.48
C GLY A 160 11.35 15.17 -16.40
N ILE A 161 10.85 14.73 -15.24
CA ILE A 161 10.57 15.61 -14.09
C ILE A 161 11.87 15.85 -13.33
N SER A 162 12.14 17.10 -12.97
CA SER A 162 13.35 17.42 -12.20
C SER A 162 13.31 16.80 -10.80
N SER A 163 14.48 16.50 -10.23
CA SER A 163 14.58 15.90 -8.89
C SER A 163 13.92 16.75 -7.81
N SER A 164 13.97 18.09 -7.93
CA SER A 164 13.28 19.02 -7.03
C SER A 164 11.77 18.87 -7.12
N GLN A 165 11.19 18.92 -8.33
CA GLN A 165 9.75 18.74 -8.53
C GLN A 165 9.25 17.38 -8.04
N ALA A 166 10.04 16.32 -8.25
CA ALA A 166 9.69 14.97 -7.78
C ALA A 166 9.70 14.88 -6.24
N LEU A 167 10.70 15.47 -5.60
CA LEU A 167 10.80 15.56 -4.14
C LEU A 167 9.64 16.38 -3.56
N ASP A 168 9.40 17.56 -4.10
CA ASP A 168 8.33 18.47 -3.66
C ASP A 168 6.96 17.80 -3.78
N SER A 169 6.72 17.07 -4.87
CA SER A 169 5.47 16.32 -5.08
C SER A 169 5.27 15.23 -4.01
N SER A 170 6.33 14.48 -3.69
CA SER A 170 6.30 13.44 -2.63
C SER A 170 6.08 14.04 -1.25
N LEU A 171 6.75 15.15 -0.92
CA LEU A 171 6.62 15.85 0.35
C LEU A 171 5.25 16.52 0.50
N LEU A 172 4.69 17.08 -0.57
CA LEU A 172 3.34 17.64 -0.54
C LEU A 172 2.30 16.55 -0.29
N LEU A 173 2.45 15.39 -0.94
CA LEU A 173 1.58 14.24 -0.69
C LEU A 173 1.68 13.74 0.76
N PHE A 174 2.89 13.72 1.35
CA PHE A 174 3.09 13.44 2.78
C PHE A 174 2.38 14.45 3.66
N ALA A 175 2.52 15.74 3.33
CA ALA A 175 1.94 16.81 4.11
C ALA A 175 0.42 16.66 4.18
N ILE A 176 -0.22 16.40 3.03
CA ILE A 176 -1.66 16.22 2.91
C ILE A 176 -2.15 14.98 3.67
N ASN A 177 -1.48 13.84 3.49
CA ASN A 177 -2.01 12.56 3.96
C ASN A 177 -1.56 12.16 5.38
N MET A 178 -0.46 12.72 5.88
CA MET A 178 0.12 12.31 7.16
C MET A 178 0.34 13.50 8.10
N LEU A 179 1.03 14.55 7.63
CA LEU A 179 1.38 15.67 8.51
C LEU A 179 0.16 16.46 8.98
N LEU A 180 -0.72 16.87 8.07
CA LEU A 180 -1.92 17.64 8.41
C LEU A 180 -2.85 16.85 9.35
N PRO A 181 -3.24 15.59 9.06
CA PRO A 181 -4.03 14.80 10.00
C PRO A 181 -3.38 14.64 11.37
N ALA A 182 -2.05 14.44 11.42
CA ALA A 182 -1.33 14.33 12.69
C ALA A 182 -1.34 15.64 13.49
N LEU A 183 -1.16 16.79 12.83
CA LEU A 183 -1.23 18.11 13.46
C LEU A 183 -2.64 18.37 14.00
N PHE A 184 -3.68 18.16 13.19
CA PHE A 184 -5.07 18.29 13.64
C PHE A 184 -5.37 17.35 14.81
N GLY A 185 -5.00 16.07 14.70
CA GLY A 185 -5.16 15.09 15.76
C GLY A 185 -4.48 15.51 17.07
N SER A 186 -3.28 16.09 17.00
CA SER A 186 -2.55 16.58 18.18
C SER A 186 -3.27 17.73 18.91
N LEU A 187 -3.91 18.63 18.16
CA LEU A 187 -4.69 19.74 18.73
C LEU A 187 -5.93 19.22 19.48
N TYR A 188 -6.60 18.20 18.93
CA TYR A 188 -7.74 17.55 19.58
C TYR A 188 -7.33 16.72 20.80
N LEU A 189 -6.19 16.03 20.74
CA LEU A 189 -5.70 15.22 21.85
C LEU A 189 -5.40 16.07 23.08
N LYS A 190 -4.84 17.27 22.89
CA LYS A 190 -4.64 18.24 23.97
C LYS A 190 -5.97 18.61 24.65
N ARG A 191 -7.05 18.80 23.88
CA ARG A 191 -8.39 19.12 24.43
C ARG A 191 -9.00 17.95 25.21
N LEU A 192 -8.83 16.71 24.74
CA LEU A 192 -9.33 15.51 25.43
C LEU A 192 -8.59 15.23 26.74
N ARG A 193 -7.27 15.44 26.75
CA ARG A 193 -6.45 15.25 27.96
C ARG A 193 -6.71 16.33 29.03
N LEU A 194 -7.16 17.51 28.62
CA LEU A 194 -7.57 18.60 29.51
C LEU A 194 -8.99 18.41 30.09
N ARG A 195 -9.84 17.58 29.49
CA ARG A 195 -11.17 17.22 30.01
C ARG A 195 -11.18 15.98 30.91
N ALA A 196 -10.15 15.15 30.82
CA ALA A 196 -9.99 13.95 31.64
C ALA A 196 -9.22 14.20 32.96
N LYS A 197 -8.81 15.45 33.19
CA LYS A 197 -8.35 15.98 34.48
C LYS A 197 -9.46 16.84 35.06
#